data_AF-A0A955SRS3-F1
#
_entry.id   AF-A0A955SRS3-F1
#
_cell.length_a   1.000
_cell.length_b   1.000
_cell.length_c   1.000
_cell.angle_alpha   90.00
_cell.angle_beta   90.00
_cell.angle_gamma   90.00
#
_symmetry.space_group_name_H-M   'P 1'
#
loop_
_entity.id
_entity.type
_entity.pdbx_description
1 polymer ?
#
loop_
_entity_poly.entity_id
_entity_poly.type
_entity_poly.pdbx_seq_one_letter_code
_entity_poly.pdbx_strand_id
1 'polypeptide(L)'
;MSTILRDKGHKTSVIYFRDLHSFNDTQGQGDPNGFHNPPGSVHSRDIEALIGHLRDLQPTLVGFSFMSNFHGLAIFLTQRLKKEFPNIPVIWGGSDPTVNPDQGIQHADFVCQGEGEEAILELTEALAAGTSTDSIQNIWAKTPDGHKPNPPRSSEKDLDQYPYTDFDQTNKWYLHDGVLEFGVYPPKSHLHRNYPTLTSRGCPYNCSFCCNSNYRELYGPAKYVRRHSV
;
A
#
# COMPACT_ATOMS: atom_id res chain seq x y z
N MET A 1 5.92 1.99 7.22
CA MET A 1 6.05 0.57 6.79
C MET A 1 7.48 0.21 6.42
N SER A 2 8.12 0.82 5.41
CA SER A 2 9.49 0.45 5.01
C SER A 2 10.52 0.57 6.14
N THR A 3 10.49 1.65 6.93
CA THR A 3 11.41 1.81 8.08
C THR A 3 11.24 0.71 9.10
N ILE A 4 9.99 0.40 9.49
CA ILE A 4 9.67 -0.65 10.49
C ILE A 4 10.23 -2.00 10.04
N LEU A 5 10.01 -2.36 8.78
CA LEU A 5 10.53 -3.61 8.22
C LEU A 5 12.07 -3.61 8.20
N ARG A 6 12.70 -2.50 7.82
CA ARG A 6 14.17 -2.36 7.80
C ARG A 6 14.81 -2.43 9.17
N ASP A 7 14.20 -1.80 10.18
CA ASP A 7 14.66 -1.83 11.57
C ASP A 7 14.65 -3.27 12.13
N LYS A 8 13.81 -4.13 11.57
CA LYS A 8 13.76 -5.58 11.86
C LYS A 8 14.63 -6.44 10.93
N GLY A 9 15.43 -5.81 10.08
CA GLY A 9 16.39 -6.50 9.20
C GLY A 9 15.82 -6.98 7.86
N HIS A 10 14.56 -6.65 7.54
CA HIS A 10 13.98 -7.00 6.24
C HIS A 10 14.48 -6.07 5.14
N LYS A 11 14.80 -6.66 3.99
CA LYS A 11 15.06 -5.90 2.76
C LYS A 11 13.74 -5.35 2.22
N THR A 12 13.74 -4.07 1.86
CA THR A 12 12.57 -3.41 1.29
C THR A 12 12.94 -2.74 -0.03
N SER A 13 11.98 -2.61 -0.93
CA SER A 13 12.09 -1.87 -2.19
C SER A 13 10.80 -1.09 -2.38
N VAL A 14 10.84 0.22 -2.21
CA VAL A 14 9.69 1.11 -2.38
C VAL A 14 9.75 1.69 -3.78
N ILE A 15 8.75 1.38 -4.59
CA ILE A 15 8.68 1.81 -5.99
C ILE A 15 7.59 2.87 -6.11
N TYR A 16 8.00 4.08 -6.47
CA TYR A 16 7.08 5.15 -6.81
C TYR A 16 6.69 5.02 -8.27
N PHE A 17 5.40 4.84 -8.48
CA PHE A 17 4.80 4.99 -9.80
C PHE A 17 4.59 6.47 -10.10
N ARG A 18 4.78 6.80 -11.38
CA ARG A 18 4.20 7.96 -12.07
C ARG A 18 5.00 9.26 -12.01
N ASP A 19 5.16 9.84 -13.19
CA ASP A 19 5.32 11.27 -13.39
C ASP A 19 3.94 11.94 -13.45
N LEU A 20 3.73 13.02 -12.71
CA LEU A 20 2.50 13.84 -12.79
C LEU A 20 2.34 14.52 -14.18
N HIS A 21 3.21 14.25 -15.15
CA HIS A 21 3.08 14.71 -16.54
C HIS A 21 2.18 13.86 -17.43
N SER A 22 1.90 12.60 -17.09
CA SER A 22 1.18 11.68 -17.98
C SER A 22 -0.35 11.83 -17.95
N PHE A 23 -0.91 12.90 -17.35
CA PHE A 23 -2.36 13.16 -17.35
C PHE A 23 -2.97 13.26 -18.76
N ASN A 24 -2.16 13.55 -19.79
CA ASN A 24 -2.63 13.77 -21.16
C ASN A 24 -2.09 12.78 -22.20
N ASP A 25 -1.38 11.73 -21.81
CA ASP A 25 -0.96 10.71 -22.79
C ASP A 25 -2.07 9.66 -22.97
N THR A 26 -3.11 10.03 -23.72
CA THR A 26 -4.23 9.18 -24.12
C THR A 26 -3.89 8.29 -25.33
N GLN A 27 -2.61 8.09 -25.66
CA GLN A 27 -2.19 7.18 -26.74
C GLN A 27 -2.33 5.69 -26.38
N GLY A 28 -3.01 5.35 -25.29
CA GLY A 28 -3.60 4.02 -25.09
C GLY A 28 -4.90 3.92 -25.88
N GLN A 29 -4.82 3.71 -27.19
CA GLN A 29 -5.99 3.51 -28.05
C GLN A 29 -6.85 2.33 -27.55
N GLY A 30 -8.11 2.64 -27.21
CA GLY A 30 -9.29 1.81 -27.44
C GLY A 30 -9.55 0.63 -26.49
N ASP A 31 -10.40 0.85 -25.48
CA ASP A 31 -11.22 -0.24 -24.90
C ASP A 31 -12.70 0.14 -25.05
N PRO A 32 -13.49 -0.56 -25.89
CA PRO A 32 -14.94 -0.34 -26.03
C PRO A 32 -15.73 -0.59 -24.73
N ASN A 33 -15.14 -1.27 -23.74
CA ASN A 33 -15.74 -1.58 -22.44
C ASN A 33 -14.96 -0.96 -21.26
N GLY A 34 -14.04 -0.02 -21.53
CA GLY A 34 -13.04 0.45 -20.57
C GLY A 34 -13.58 1.47 -19.57
N PHE A 35 -13.39 1.18 -18.28
CA PHE A 35 -13.61 2.14 -17.20
C PHE A 35 -12.76 3.40 -17.40
N HIS A 36 -13.40 4.52 -17.76
CA HIS A 36 -12.80 5.84 -17.61
C HIS A 36 -12.66 6.17 -16.11
N ASN A 37 -11.44 6.09 -15.60
CA ASN A 37 -11.10 6.80 -14.37
C ASN A 37 -9.76 7.52 -14.59
N PRO A 38 -9.75 8.79 -15.04
CA PRO A 38 -8.53 9.58 -15.04
C PRO A 38 -8.28 9.97 -13.57
N PRO A 39 -7.25 9.44 -12.87
CA PRO A 39 -5.86 9.51 -13.33
C PRO A 39 -4.99 8.27 -12.96
N GLY A 40 -4.61 7.41 -13.91
CA GLY A 40 -3.86 6.19 -13.57
C GLY A 40 -3.39 5.32 -14.73
N SER A 41 -3.13 5.87 -15.92
CA SER A 41 -2.50 5.10 -16.98
C SER A 41 -1.06 4.74 -16.59
N VAL A 42 -0.74 3.44 -16.65
CA VAL A 42 0.62 2.91 -16.57
C VAL A 42 0.94 2.34 -17.93
N HIS A 43 2.06 2.77 -18.52
CA HIS A 43 2.47 2.29 -19.84
C HIS A 43 2.96 0.85 -19.75
N SER A 44 2.75 0.05 -20.79
CA SER A 44 3.20 -1.35 -20.82
C SER A 44 4.69 -1.51 -20.49
N ARG A 45 5.53 -0.57 -20.97
CA ARG A 45 6.97 -0.51 -20.66
C ARG A 45 7.27 -0.36 -19.16
N ASP A 46 6.46 0.41 -18.43
CA ASP A 46 6.63 0.57 -16.98
C ASP A 46 6.28 -0.74 -16.27
N ILE A 47 5.23 -1.42 -16.72
CA ILE A 47 4.85 -2.74 -16.18
C ILE A 47 5.96 -3.76 -16.45
N GLU A 48 6.55 -3.76 -17.64
CA GLU A 48 7.66 -4.65 -18.00
C GLU A 48 8.90 -4.38 -17.14
N ALA A 49 9.25 -3.11 -16.92
CA ALA A 49 10.35 -2.73 -16.04
C ALA A 49 10.09 -3.12 -14.58
N LEU A 50 8.85 -2.94 -14.09
CA LEU A 50 8.42 -3.43 -12.78
C LEU A 50 8.60 -4.95 -12.68
N ILE A 51 8.09 -5.72 -13.66
CA ILE A 51 8.20 -7.18 -13.68
C ILE A 51 9.66 -7.61 -13.70
N GLY A 52 10.50 -6.96 -14.51
CA GLY A 52 11.94 -7.21 -14.56
C GLY A 52 12.58 -7.03 -13.18
N HIS A 53 12.32 -5.90 -12.53
CA HIS A 53 12.84 -5.61 -11.20
C HIS A 53 12.36 -6.60 -10.14
N LEU A 54 11.09 -6.99 -10.15
CA LEU A 54 10.56 -7.99 -9.21
C LEU A 54 11.17 -9.36 -9.43
N ARG A 55 11.51 -9.72 -10.67
CA ARG A 55 12.21 -10.96 -10.99
C ARG A 55 13.61 -10.99 -10.38
N ASP A 56 14.32 -9.87 -10.43
CA ASP A 56 15.66 -9.74 -9.85
C ASP A 56 15.61 -9.67 -8.32
N LEU A 57 14.61 -8.99 -7.77
CA LEU A 57 14.42 -8.82 -6.32
C LEU A 57 13.96 -10.11 -5.62
N GLN A 58 13.17 -10.93 -6.31
CA GLN A 58 12.53 -12.14 -5.78
C GLN A 58 11.82 -11.89 -4.42
N PRO A 59 10.86 -10.95 -4.35
CA PRO A 59 10.24 -10.59 -3.08
C PRO A 59 9.36 -11.71 -2.54
N THR A 60 9.33 -11.84 -1.22
CA THR A 60 8.43 -12.75 -0.49
C THR A 60 7.01 -12.19 -0.36
N LEU A 61 6.83 -10.88 -0.54
CA LEU A 61 5.57 -10.17 -0.43
C LEU A 61 5.62 -8.90 -1.27
N VAL A 62 4.56 -8.61 -2.03
CA VAL A 62 4.38 -7.34 -2.73
C VAL A 62 3.23 -6.58 -2.08
N GLY A 63 3.47 -5.32 -1.71
CA GLY A 63 2.47 -4.47 -1.07
C GLY A 63 2.05 -3.29 -1.93
N PHE A 64 0.74 -3.02 -2.01
CA PHE A 64 0.19 -1.80 -2.58
C PHE A 64 -0.43 -0.95 -1.47
N SER A 65 0.00 0.32 -1.38
CA SER A 65 -0.59 1.32 -0.48
C SER A 65 -1.25 2.40 -1.32
N PHE A 66 -2.58 2.53 -1.25
CA PHE A 66 -3.29 3.44 -2.15
C PHE A 66 -4.60 4.02 -1.58
N MET A 67 -5.06 5.08 -2.24
CA MET A 67 -6.35 5.74 -2.02
C MET A 67 -7.35 5.37 -3.13
N SER A 68 -8.63 5.66 -2.94
CA SER A 68 -9.72 5.10 -3.77
C SER A 68 -9.62 5.43 -5.26
N ASN A 69 -9.01 6.56 -5.62
CA ASN A 69 -8.77 6.94 -7.01
C ASN A 69 -7.79 6.00 -7.76
N PHE A 70 -7.07 5.13 -7.06
CA PHE A 70 -6.13 4.16 -7.62
C PHE A 70 -6.63 2.71 -7.57
N HIS A 71 -7.86 2.46 -7.11
CA HIS A 71 -8.41 1.11 -6.96
C HIS A 71 -8.35 0.30 -8.26
N GLY A 72 -8.83 0.86 -9.37
CA GLY A 72 -8.79 0.19 -10.67
C GLY A 72 -7.37 -0.14 -11.14
N LEU A 73 -6.40 0.75 -10.87
CA LEU A 73 -4.99 0.49 -11.17
C LEU A 73 -4.43 -0.63 -10.30
N ALA A 74 -4.77 -0.67 -9.01
CA ALA A 74 -4.36 -1.74 -8.11
C ALA A 74 -4.90 -3.10 -8.56
N ILE A 75 -6.16 -3.18 -9.01
CA ILE A 75 -6.73 -4.39 -9.63
C ILE A 75 -5.87 -4.83 -10.81
N PHE A 76 -5.65 -3.92 -11.76
CA PHE A 76 -4.92 -4.21 -12.99
C PHE A 76 -3.50 -4.70 -12.69
N LEU A 77 -2.74 -3.98 -11.85
CA LEU A 77 -1.38 -4.37 -11.47
C LEU A 77 -1.37 -5.73 -10.75
N THR A 78 -2.28 -5.95 -9.81
CA THR A 78 -2.37 -7.22 -9.08
C THR A 78 -2.62 -8.40 -10.02
N GLN A 79 -3.56 -8.26 -10.97
CA GLN A 79 -3.81 -9.29 -11.98
C GLN A 79 -2.60 -9.55 -12.87
N ARG A 80 -1.87 -8.50 -13.28
CA ARG A 80 -0.64 -8.64 -14.06
C ARG A 80 0.45 -9.34 -13.26
N LEU A 81 0.67 -8.96 -12.00
CA LEU A 81 1.63 -9.60 -11.12
C LEU A 81 1.30 -11.07 -10.87
N LYS A 82 0.03 -11.42 -10.64
CA LYS A 82 -0.39 -12.80 -10.42
C LYS A 82 -0.22 -13.70 -11.64
N LYS A 83 -0.30 -13.16 -12.86
CA LYS A 83 0.00 -13.91 -14.09
C LYS A 83 1.48 -14.26 -14.20
N GLU A 84 2.35 -13.32 -13.87
CA GLU A 84 3.81 -13.49 -13.97
C GLU A 84 4.40 -14.24 -12.76
N PHE A 85 3.84 -14.01 -11.57
CA PHE A 85 4.33 -14.48 -10.29
C PHE A 85 3.17 -15.05 -9.45
N PRO A 86 2.60 -16.20 -9.83
CA PRO A 86 1.40 -16.76 -9.19
C PRO A 86 1.59 -17.01 -7.68
N ASN A 87 2.82 -17.32 -7.27
CA ASN A 87 3.15 -17.70 -5.90
C ASN A 87 3.58 -16.53 -5.01
N ILE A 88 3.80 -15.33 -5.56
CA ILE A 88 4.14 -14.17 -4.73
C ILE A 88 2.82 -13.62 -4.15
N PRO A 89 2.69 -13.56 -2.81
CA PRO A 89 1.51 -12.96 -2.19
C PRO A 89 1.50 -11.45 -2.41
N VAL A 90 0.31 -10.92 -2.61
CA VAL A 90 0.03 -9.49 -2.78
C VAL A 90 -0.85 -9.03 -1.62
N ILE A 91 -0.40 -8.00 -0.91
CA ILE A 91 -1.18 -7.30 0.13
C ILE A 91 -1.60 -5.92 -0.33
N TRP A 92 -2.86 -5.56 -0.07
CA TRP A 92 -3.36 -4.21 -0.24
C TRP A 92 -3.54 -3.51 1.11
N GLY A 93 -3.16 -2.24 1.17
CA GLY A 93 -3.35 -1.37 2.32
C GLY A 93 -3.55 0.08 1.90
N GLY A 94 -3.74 0.97 2.87
CA GLY A 94 -4.06 2.38 2.65
C GLY A 94 -5.54 2.66 2.86
N SER A 95 -5.98 3.86 2.47
CA SER A 95 -7.30 4.33 2.85
C SER A 95 -8.42 3.58 2.16
N ASP A 96 -8.21 3.18 0.90
CA ASP A 96 -9.23 2.45 0.17
C ASP A 96 -9.41 1.00 0.67
N PRO A 97 -8.34 0.18 0.81
CA PRO A 97 -8.50 -1.17 1.38
C PRO A 97 -8.99 -1.16 2.84
N THR A 98 -8.78 -0.07 3.58
CA THR A 98 -9.31 0.06 4.95
C THR A 98 -10.82 0.26 4.97
N VAL A 99 -11.36 1.11 4.08
CA VAL A 99 -12.81 1.41 4.05
C VAL A 99 -13.60 0.42 3.19
N ASN A 100 -12.95 -0.22 2.20
CA ASN A 100 -13.55 -1.18 1.27
C ASN A 100 -12.82 -2.55 1.28
N PRO A 101 -12.60 -3.21 2.44
CA PRO A 101 -11.80 -4.43 2.50
C PRO A 101 -12.40 -5.58 1.68
N ASP A 102 -13.73 -5.69 1.64
CA ASP A 102 -14.45 -6.68 0.84
C ASP A 102 -14.18 -6.57 -0.66
N GLN A 103 -13.98 -5.35 -1.17
CA GLN A 103 -13.62 -5.15 -2.58
C GLN A 103 -12.15 -5.48 -2.81
N GLY A 104 -11.27 -5.08 -1.89
CA GLY A 104 -9.84 -5.36 -2.00
C GLY A 104 -9.52 -6.85 -2.01
N ILE A 105 -10.13 -7.64 -1.11
CA ILE A 105 -9.81 -9.05 -0.91
C ILE A 105 -10.26 -9.95 -2.08
N GLN A 106 -11.14 -9.46 -2.95
CA GLN A 106 -11.50 -10.15 -4.18
C GLN A 106 -10.30 -10.26 -5.14
N HIS A 107 -9.36 -9.30 -5.07
CA HIS A 107 -8.24 -9.18 -5.98
C HIS A 107 -6.89 -9.53 -5.35
N ALA A 108 -6.64 -9.12 -4.10
CA ALA A 108 -5.40 -9.39 -3.37
C ALA A 108 -5.44 -10.73 -2.62
N ASP A 109 -4.27 -11.23 -2.20
CA ASP A 109 -4.20 -12.38 -1.28
C ASP A 109 -4.43 -11.92 0.16
N PHE A 110 -4.02 -10.69 0.48
CA PHE A 110 -4.21 -10.08 1.78
C PHE A 110 -4.73 -8.65 1.66
N VAL A 111 -5.54 -8.22 2.64
CA VAL A 111 -5.89 -6.81 2.85
C VAL A 111 -5.54 -6.44 4.29
N CYS A 112 -4.84 -5.33 4.46
CA CYS A 112 -4.64 -4.70 5.76
C CYS A 112 -5.73 -3.66 5.99
N GLN A 113 -6.66 -3.95 6.90
CA GLN A 113 -7.69 -3.02 7.34
C GLN A 113 -7.18 -2.19 8.53
N GLY A 114 -6.95 -0.90 8.32
CA GLY A 114 -6.49 0.01 9.37
C GLY A 114 -5.00 0.32 9.33
N GLU A 115 -4.40 0.53 10.49
CA GLU A 115 -2.98 0.85 10.66
C GLU A 115 -2.13 -0.39 10.37
N GLY A 116 -1.10 -0.21 9.55
CA GLY A 116 -0.40 -1.34 8.93
C GLY A 116 0.94 -1.67 9.58
N GLU A 117 1.40 -0.88 10.54
CA GLU A 117 2.74 -0.95 11.11
C GLU A 117 3.09 -2.31 11.69
N GLU A 118 2.31 -2.81 12.65
CA GLU A 118 2.51 -4.12 13.25
C GLU A 118 2.06 -5.23 12.30
N ALA A 119 0.93 -5.01 11.62
CA ALA A 119 0.31 -6.01 10.76
C ALA A 119 1.22 -6.43 9.59
N ILE A 120 1.90 -5.47 8.94
CA ILE A 120 2.82 -5.78 7.85
C ILE A 120 4.07 -6.50 8.35
N LEU A 121 4.55 -6.17 9.55
CA LEU A 121 5.70 -6.82 10.14
C LEU A 121 5.38 -8.28 10.48
N GLU A 122 4.30 -8.52 11.23
CA GLU A 122 3.83 -9.85 11.61
C GLU A 122 3.56 -10.72 10.37
N LEU A 123 2.95 -10.14 9.33
CA LEU A 123 2.71 -10.84 8.07
C LEU A 123 4.02 -11.19 7.36
N THR A 124 4.96 -10.24 7.27
CA THR A 124 6.25 -10.47 6.61
C THR A 124 7.06 -11.54 7.34
N GLU A 125 7.10 -11.50 8.67
CA GLU A 125 7.78 -12.50 9.50
C GLU A 125 7.12 -13.88 9.36
N ALA A 126 5.79 -13.95 9.39
CA ALA A 126 5.08 -15.21 9.24
C ALA A 126 5.30 -15.85 7.86
N LEU A 127 5.24 -15.05 6.79
CA LEU A 127 5.52 -15.52 5.42
C LEU A 127 6.98 -15.96 5.27
N ALA A 128 7.93 -15.21 5.83
CA ALA A 128 9.35 -15.56 5.79
C ALA A 128 9.68 -16.85 6.57
N ALA A 129 8.98 -17.09 7.69
CA ALA A 129 9.15 -18.28 8.52
C ALA A 129 8.32 -19.48 8.04
N GLY A 130 7.42 -19.30 7.06
CA GLY A 130 6.48 -20.33 6.63
C GLY A 130 5.47 -20.72 7.72
N THR A 131 5.16 -19.80 8.63
CA THR A 131 4.19 -20.01 9.71
C THR A 131 2.82 -19.47 9.32
N SER A 132 1.81 -19.79 10.14
CA SER A 132 0.44 -19.37 9.88
C SER A 132 0.26 -17.85 9.94
N THR A 133 -0.53 -17.31 9.00
CA THR A 133 -0.94 -15.90 8.93
C THR A 133 -2.35 -15.67 9.49
N ASP A 134 -2.99 -16.72 9.99
CA ASP A 134 -4.42 -16.81 10.23
C ASP A 134 -4.98 -15.96 11.36
N SER A 135 -4.12 -15.46 12.25
CA SER A 135 -4.50 -14.74 13.46
C SER A 135 -3.89 -13.34 13.55
N ILE A 136 -3.28 -12.86 12.46
CA ILE A 136 -2.67 -11.53 12.42
C ILE A 136 -3.80 -10.50 12.37
N GLN A 137 -3.90 -9.67 13.42
CA GLN A 137 -4.90 -8.60 13.49
C GLN A 137 -4.73 -7.62 12.31
N ASN A 138 -5.82 -6.96 11.92
CA ASN A 138 -5.93 -6.12 10.71
C ASN A 138 -5.85 -6.88 9.37
N ILE A 139 -5.33 -8.11 9.33
CA ILE A 139 -5.15 -8.85 8.08
C ILE A 139 -6.39 -9.66 7.74
N TRP A 140 -6.96 -9.36 6.58
CA TRP A 140 -7.91 -10.22 5.90
C TRP A 140 -7.11 -11.08 4.92
N ALA A 141 -7.33 -12.39 4.95
CA ALA A 141 -6.65 -13.33 4.07
C ALA A 141 -7.65 -13.96 3.09
N LYS A 142 -7.27 -14.10 1.83
CA LYS A 142 -8.04 -14.84 0.84
C LYS A 142 -7.91 -16.33 1.11
N THR A 143 -9.02 -17.04 1.08
CA THR A 143 -9.09 -18.49 1.36
C THR A 143 -9.81 -19.20 0.20
N PRO A 144 -9.66 -20.53 0.05
CA PRO A 144 -10.43 -21.29 -0.94
C PRO A 144 -11.94 -21.09 -0.81
N ASP A 145 -12.45 -20.94 0.42
CA ASP A 145 -13.86 -20.74 0.72
C ASP A 145 -14.31 -19.26 0.74
N GLY A 146 -13.45 -18.33 0.28
CA GLY A 146 -13.73 -16.89 0.27
C GLY A 146 -12.62 -16.07 0.90
N HIS A 147 -12.86 -15.53 2.08
CA HIS A 147 -11.85 -14.80 2.84
C HIS A 147 -12.06 -14.97 4.35
N LYS A 148 -10.99 -14.78 5.10
CA LYS A 148 -10.97 -14.80 6.56
C LYS A 148 -10.60 -13.40 7.08
N PRO A 149 -11.57 -12.61 7.55
CA PRO A 149 -11.30 -11.33 8.18
C PRO A 149 -10.81 -11.56 9.62
N ASN A 150 -9.68 -10.96 9.98
CA ASN A 150 -9.26 -10.86 11.38
C ASN A 150 -9.71 -9.52 11.97
N PRO A 151 -9.99 -9.47 13.29
CA PRO A 151 -10.44 -8.25 13.93
C PRO A 151 -9.39 -7.14 13.82
N PRO A 152 -9.83 -5.87 13.77
CA PRO A 152 -8.91 -4.76 13.83
C PRO A 152 -8.17 -4.71 15.18
N ARG A 153 -6.91 -4.34 15.12
CA ARG A 153 -6.05 -4.02 16.26
C ARG A 153 -6.50 -2.69 16.85
N SER A 154 -6.33 -2.56 18.17
CA SER A 154 -6.46 -1.25 18.82
C SER A 154 -5.42 -0.27 18.28
N SER A 155 -5.81 0.98 18.07
CA SER A 155 -4.87 2.05 17.74
C SER A 155 -3.72 2.12 18.77
N GLU A 156 -2.48 2.14 18.28
CA GLU A 156 -1.31 2.37 19.13
C GLU A 156 -1.43 3.73 19.79
N LYS A 157 -1.24 3.84 21.11
CA LYS A 157 -1.38 5.09 21.86
C LYS A 157 -0.13 5.94 21.83
N ASP A 158 1.04 5.32 21.85
CA ASP A 158 2.33 6.00 21.82
C ASP A 158 2.87 6.03 20.39
N LEU A 159 2.74 7.17 19.72
CA LEU A 159 3.24 7.29 18.35
C LEU A 159 4.77 7.37 18.29
N ASP A 160 5.45 7.68 19.40
CA ASP A 160 6.91 7.84 19.42
C ASP A 160 7.65 6.51 19.32
N GLN A 161 6.95 5.39 19.53
CA GLN A 161 7.52 4.07 19.25
C GLN A 161 7.77 3.84 17.76
N TYR A 162 7.06 4.57 16.89
CA TYR A 162 7.25 4.45 15.46
C TYR A 162 8.42 5.30 14.99
N PRO A 163 9.24 4.77 14.06
CA PRO A 163 10.31 5.54 13.48
C PRO A 163 9.75 6.71 12.67
N TYR A 164 10.56 7.77 12.54
CA TYR A 164 10.24 8.88 11.66
C TYR A 164 10.06 8.44 10.20
N THR A 165 9.36 9.28 9.44
CA THR A 165 9.13 9.08 8.00
C THR A 165 10.42 8.71 7.27
N ASP A 166 10.34 7.67 6.43
CA ASP A 166 11.47 7.14 5.67
C ASP A 166 11.89 8.06 4.53
N PHE A 167 12.80 9.00 4.83
CA PHE A 167 13.43 9.86 3.83
C PHE A 167 14.69 9.25 3.21
N ASP A 168 15.10 8.08 3.68
CA ASP A 168 16.25 7.37 3.14
C ASP A 168 15.98 6.94 1.69
N GLN A 169 16.98 7.17 0.84
CA GLN A 169 16.94 6.84 -0.59
C GLN A 169 17.47 5.43 -0.89
N THR A 170 18.07 4.72 0.06
CA THR A 170 18.76 3.44 -0.18
C THR A 170 17.84 2.27 -0.56
N ASN A 171 16.52 2.48 -0.56
CA ASN A 171 15.53 1.49 -0.93
C ASN A 171 14.40 2.09 -1.80
N LYS A 172 14.64 3.25 -2.41
CA LYS A 172 13.65 3.98 -3.20
C LYS A 172 13.94 3.86 -4.68
N TRP A 173 12.88 3.65 -5.45
CA TRP A 173 12.93 3.54 -6.89
C TRP A 173 11.85 4.42 -7.50
N TYR A 174 12.18 5.10 -8.58
CA TYR A 174 11.23 5.84 -9.38
C TYR A 174 11.06 5.16 -10.73
N LEU A 175 9.84 4.70 -11.02
CA LEU A 175 9.49 4.05 -12.27
C LEU A 175 8.88 5.08 -13.23
N HIS A 176 9.58 5.33 -14.34
CA HIS A 176 9.15 6.24 -15.40
C HIS A 176 9.69 5.84 -16.77
N ASP A 177 8.83 5.90 -17.79
CA ASP A 177 9.19 5.65 -19.19
C ASP A 177 9.96 4.33 -19.43
N GLY A 178 9.59 3.28 -18.70
CA GLY A 178 10.25 1.97 -18.74
C GLY A 178 11.61 1.91 -18.02
N VAL A 179 11.97 2.97 -17.30
CA VAL A 179 13.21 3.08 -16.53
C VAL A 179 12.90 3.03 -15.04
N LEU A 180 13.65 2.21 -14.32
CA LEU A 180 13.61 2.17 -12.86
C LEU A 180 14.86 2.86 -12.31
N GLU A 181 14.69 4.09 -11.82
CA GLU A 181 15.78 4.92 -11.32
C GLU A 181 15.93 4.78 -9.81
N PHE A 182 17.14 4.44 -9.34
CA PHE A 182 17.42 4.22 -7.91
C PHE A 182 17.75 5.50 -7.17
N GLY A 183 17.22 5.64 -5.95
CA GLY A 183 17.59 6.69 -5.01
C GLY A 183 17.08 8.09 -5.36
N VAL A 184 16.05 8.15 -6.19
CA VAL A 184 15.45 9.41 -6.66
C VAL A 184 13.95 9.38 -6.38
N TYR A 185 13.44 10.44 -5.76
CA TYR A 185 11.99 10.68 -5.70
C TYR A 185 11.46 11.14 -7.06
N PRO A 186 10.19 10.90 -7.39
CA PRO A 186 9.60 11.41 -8.62
C PRO A 186 9.72 12.94 -8.68
N PRO A 187 10.42 13.57 -9.66
CA PRO A 187 10.83 14.99 -9.70
C PRO A 187 9.76 16.05 -9.37
N LYS A 188 8.48 15.71 -9.52
CA LYS A 188 7.34 16.61 -9.28
C LYS A 188 6.39 16.12 -8.19
N SER A 189 6.76 15.07 -7.48
CA SER A 189 6.03 14.65 -6.29
C SER A 189 6.13 15.70 -5.18
N HIS A 190 5.17 15.66 -4.27
CA HIS A 190 5.20 16.44 -3.05
C HIS A 190 6.44 16.12 -2.19
N LEU A 191 7.11 14.98 -2.40
CA LEU A 191 8.32 14.58 -1.67
C LEU A 191 9.57 15.40 -2.04
N HIS A 192 9.61 16.06 -3.20
CA HIS A 192 10.74 16.95 -3.54
C HIS A 192 10.65 18.34 -2.93
N ARG A 193 9.43 18.82 -2.62
CA ARG A 193 9.20 20.20 -2.18
C ARG A 193 8.69 20.32 -0.76
N ASN A 194 8.12 19.24 -0.22
CA ASN A 194 7.54 19.22 1.10
C ASN A 194 8.28 18.21 1.97
N TYR A 195 8.34 18.51 3.26
CA TYR A 195 8.82 17.58 4.28
C TYR A 195 7.61 17.02 5.04
N PRO A 196 6.92 15.99 4.50
CA PRO A 196 5.71 15.46 5.11
C PRO A 196 6.02 14.92 6.51
N THR A 197 5.45 15.58 7.51
CA THR A 197 5.61 15.22 8.92
C THR A 197 4.24 14.87 9.48
N LEU A 198 4.16 13.70 10.11
CA LEU A 198 2.95 13.26 10.79
C LEU A 198 3.09 13.61 12.28
N THR A 199 2.40 14.65 12.72
CA THR A 199 2.45 15.07 14.14
C THR A 199 1.37 14.40 14.99
N SER A 200 0.33 13.89 14.34
CA SER A 200 -0.80 13.26 15.01
C SER A 200 -1.48 12.25 14.09
N ARG A 201 -2.16 11.27 14.69
CA ARG A 201 -3.01 10.31 13.99
C ARG A 201 -4.42 10.36 14.53
N GLY A 202 -5.37 10.22 13.63
CA GLY A 202 -6.80 10.23 13.92
C GLY A 202 -7.46 11.61 13.89
N CYS A 203 -8.79 11.61 13.84
CA CYS A 203 -9.65 12.77 13.70
C CYS A 203 -10.68 12.80 14.85
N PRO A 204 -10.87 13.92 15.56
CA PRO A 204 -11.84 14.00 16.66
C PRO A 204 -13.30 14.05 16.16
N TYR A 205 -13.50 14.36 14.87
CA TYR A 205 -14.81 14.54 14.27
C TYR A 205 -15.37 13.26 13.64
N ASN A 206 -16.69 13.25 13.42
CA ASN A 206 -17.42 12.18 12.73
C ASN A 206 -18.27 12.75 11.58
N CYS A 207 -17.66 13.51 10.69
CA CYS A 207 -18.36 14.18 9.60
C CYS A 207 -18.95 13.15 8.61
N SER A 208 -20.23 13.27 8.28
CA SER A 208 -20.97 12.31 7.43
C SER A 208 -20.41 12.13 6.02
N PHE A 209 -19.63 13.09 5.53
CA PHE A 209 -19.04 13.09 4.19
C PHE A 209 -17.58 12.62 4.15
N CYS A 210 -16.93 12.43 5.30
CA CYS A 210 -15.48 12.21 5.37
C CYS A 210 -15.16 10.74 5.60
N CYS A 211 -14.22 10.18 4.84
CA CYS A 211 -13.78 8.78 5.03
C CYS A 211 -13.22 8.49 6.43
N ASN A 212 -12.75 9.51 7.16
CA ASN A 212 -12.27 9.36 8.54
C ASN A 212 -13.35 8.92 9.52
N SER A 213 -14.65 9.03 9.20
CA SER A 213 -15.72 8.44 10.01
C SER A 213 -15.62 6.92 10.06
N ASN A 214 -15.27 6.26 8.95
CA ASN A 214 -15.04 4.81 8.91
C ASN A 214 -13.89 4.40 9.84
N TYR A 215 -12.81 5.18 9.87
CA TYR A 215 -11.71 4.93 10.80
C TYR A 215 -12.14 5.07 12.27
N ARG A 216 -12.98 6.07 12.57
CA ARG A 216 -13.52 6.25 13.92
C ARG A 216 -14.44 5.09 14.32
N GLU A 217 -15.22 4.55 13.39
CA GLU A 217 -16.04 3.36 13.61
C GLU A 217 -15.17 2.12 13.86
N LEU A 218 -14.09 1.96 13.07
CA LEU A 218 -13.13 0.86 13.21
C LEU A 218 -12.44 0.81 14.58
N TYR A 219 -11.99 1.97 15.10
CA TYR A 219 -11.23 2.05 16.35
C TYR A 219 -12.06 2.45 17.58
N GLY A 220 -13.31 2.86 17.38
CA GLY A 220 -14.16 3.38 18.43
C GLY A 220 -13.82 4.81 18.89
N PRO A 221 -14.70 5.43 19.70
CA PRO A 221 -14.62 6.84 20.08
C PRO A 221 -13.54 7.15 21.13
N ALA A 222 -13.04 6.15 21.85
CA ALA A 222 -12.11 6.37 22.96
C ALA A 222 -10.65 6.44 22.46
N LYS A 223 -10.14 7.67 22.31
CA LYS A 223 -8.71 7.99 22.06
C LYS A 223 -8.16 7.67 20.66
N TYR A 224 -9.00 7.74 19.62
CA TYR A 224 -8.52 7.65 18.23
C TYR A 224 -7.48 8.75 17.87
N VAL A 225 -7.64 9.95 18.42
CA VAL A 225 -6.70 11.07 18.22
C VAL A 225 -5.50 10.95 19.14
N ARG A 226 -4.31 10.83 18.54
CA ARG A 226 -3.03 10.59 19.20
C ARG A 226 -1.97 11.50 18.63
N ARG A 227 -0.94 11.84 19.40
CA ARG A 227 0.11 12.80 19.00
C ARG A 227 1.46 12.25 19.40
N HIS A 228 2.48 12.59 18.63
CA HIS A 228 3.88 12.44 19.05
C HIS A 228 4.18 13.34 20.25
N SER A 229 5.15 12.96 21.08
CA SER A 229 5.70 13.89 22.07
C SER A 229 6.39 15.08 21.40
N VAL A 230 6.49 16.18 22.16
CA VAL A 230 7.13 17.44 21.78
C VAL A 230 8.39 17.66 22.60
#